data_AF-A0A7V7C3T6-F1
#
_entry.id   AF-A0A7V7C3T6-F1
#
_cell.length_a   1.000
_cell.length_b   1.000
_cell.length_c   1.000
_cell.angle_alpha   90.00
_cell.angle_beta   90.00
_cell.angle_gamma   90.00
#
_symmetry.space_group_name_H-M   'P 1'
#
loop_
_entity.id
_entity.type
_entity.pdbx_description
1 polymer ?
#
loop_
_entity_poly.entity_id
_entity_poly.type
_entity_poly.pdbx_seq_one_letter_code
_entity_poly.pdbx_strand_id
1 'polypeptide(L)'
;LSEVRFAILEANGEISVFKKSEFPSEAPSKSNSASKTISPVTNTRTSQLKEQGQDKQEIFPFPLVVSGKINKRNLKILNLTEDWLLKEIRKAGYQSEKDIYYANYENGKLFIVETCDI
;
A
#
# COMPACT_ATOMS: atom_id res chain seq x y z
N LEU A 1 -10.13 -1.20 -34.06
CA LEU A 1 -9.66 -2.42 -33.37
C LEU A 1 -10.11 -2.35 -31.92
N SER A 2 -10.88 -3.35 -31.51
CA SER A 2 -11.61 -3.42 -30.24
C SER A 2 -10.69 -3.92 -29.12
N GLU A 3 -10.03 -3.00 -28.42
CA GLU A 3 -9.09 -3.33 -27.34
C GLU A 3 -9.75 -3.49 -25.97
N VAL A 4 -11.02 -3.13 -25.86
CA VAL A 4 -11.82 -3.23 -24.64
C VAL A 4 -12.42 -4.61 -24.54
N ARG A 5 -12.13 -5.31 -23.43
CA ARG A 5 -12.77 -6.59 -23.12
C ARG A 5 -13.98 -6.37 -22.21
N PHE A 6 -13.83 -5.53 -21.20
CA PHE A 6 -14.89 -5.16 -20.27
C PHE A 6 -14.85 -3.67 -19.96
N ALA A 7 -16.02 -3.08 -19.75
CA ALA A 7 -16.17 -1.77 -19.15
C ALA A 7 -17.25 -1.88 -18.07
N ILE A 8 -16.96 -1.38 -16.88
CA ILE A 8 -17.87 -1.40 -15.72
C ILE A 8 -18.22 0.06 -15.40
N LEU A 9 -19.51 0.38 -15.37
CA LEU A 9 -20.01 1.66 -14.89
C LEU A 9 -20.40 1.49 -13.42
N GLU A 10 -19.77 2.28 -12.55
CA GLU A 10 -20.01 2.26 -11.12
C GLU A 10 -21.15 3.20 -10.73
N ALA A 11 -21.78 2.96 -9.57
CA ALA A 11 -22.95 3.73 -9.12
C ALA A 11 -22.64 5.21 -8.84
N ASN A 12 -21.37 5.56 -8.65
CA ASN A 12 -20.87 6.93 -8.52
C ASN A 12 -20.70 7.65 -9.88
N GLY A 13 -20.95 6.96 -11.00
CA GLY A 13 -20.82 7.50 -12.36
C GLY A 13 -19.44 7.34 -13.00
N GLU A 14 -18.49 6.67 -12.33
CA GLU A 14 -17.16 6.38 -12.89
C GLU A 14 -17.17 5.14 -13.78
N ILE A 15 -16.25 5.08 -14.75
CA ILE A 15 -16.12 3.94 -15.67
C ILE A 15 -14.73 3.29 -15.56
N SER A 16 -14.73 2.00 -15.23
CA SER A 16 -13.53 1.16 -15.14
C SER A 16 -13.40 0.30 -16.41
N VAL A 17 -12.30 0.46 -17.16
CA VAL A 17 -12.09 -0.21 -18.46
C VAL A 17 -10.93 -1.22 -18.38
N PHE A 18 -11.21 -2.46 -18.73
CA PHE A 18 -10.25 -3.56 -18.72
C PHE A 18 -9.90 -3.98 -20.14
N LYS A 19 -8.60 -3.97 -20.46
CA LYS A 19 -8.12 -4.29 -21.81
C LYS A 19 -7.95 -5.78 -22.01
N LYS A 20 -8.13 -6.25 -23.25
CA LYS A 20 -7.98 -7.67 -23.59
C LYS A 20 -6.59 -8.24 -23.25
N SER A 21 -5.53 -7.42 -23.32
CA SER A 21 -4.15 -7.82 -23.01
C SER A 21 -3.88 -8.04 -21.52
N GLU A 22 -4.70 -7.49 -20.63
CA GLU A 22 -4.54 -7.65 -19.18
C GLU A 22 -4.93 -9.07 -18.70
N PHE A 23 -5.57 -9.85 -19.58
CA PHE A 23 -6.02 -11.20 -19.31
C PHE A 23 -5.58 -12.14 -20.45
N PRO A 24 -4.30 -12.56 -20.48
CA PRO A 24 -3.87 -13.60 -21.40
C PRO A 24 -4.71 -14.87 -21.16
N SER A 25 -5.23 -15.44 -22.25
CA SER A 25 -6.07 -16.63 -22.21
C SER A 25 -5.24 -17.87 -21.91
N GLU A 26 -5.38 -18.45 -20.71
CA GLU A 26 -4.83 -19.77 -20.40
C GLU A 26 -5.95 -20.83 -20.36
N ALA A 27 -5.78 -21.92 -21.11
CA ALA A 27 -6.30 -23.24 -20.75
C ALA A 27 -5.54 -24.35 -21.51
N PRO A 28 -5.33 -25.55 -20.94
CA PRO A 28 -5.29 -25.91 -19.52
C PRO A 28 -3.96 -26.60 -19.12
N SER A 29 -3.47 -26.36 -17.90
CA SER A 29 -2.52 -27.27 -17.25
C SER A 29 -2.81 -27.33 -15.76
N LYS A 30 -2.72 -28.55 -15.24
CA LYS A 30 -3.38 -29.07 -14.04
C LYS A 30 -2.77 -28.53 -12.73
N SER A 31 -3.64 -28.40 -11.72
CA SER A 31 -3.40 -28.56 -10.28
C SER A 31 -2.23 -27.78 -9.61
N ASN A 32 -2.55 -26.82 -8.74
CA ASN A 32 -2.43 -26.98 -7.28
C ASN A 32 -2.83 -25.71 -6.50
N SER A 33 -3.44 -25.96 -5.34
CA SER A 33 -4.03 -25.07 -4.34
C SER A 33 -3.16 -23.90 -3.86
N ALA A 34 -3.75 -22.70 -3.77
CA ALA A 34 -3.86 -21.88 -2.55
C ALA A 34 -4.20 -20.43 -2.93
N SER A 35 -5.40 -20.01 -2.52
CA SER A 35 -6.00 -18.68 -2.50
C SER A 35 -5.03 -17.51 -2.69
N LYS A 36 -4.99 -16.96 -3.91
CA LYS A 36 -4.38 -15.66 -4.20
C LYS A 36 -5.45 -14.59 -4.01
N THR A 37 -5.52 -14.02 -2.80
CA THR A 37 -6.37 -12.88 -2.48
C THR A 37 -6.09 -11.74 -3.46
N ILE A 38 -7.16 -11.19 -4.04
CA ILE A 38 -7.14 -10.08 -4.98
C ILE A 38 -6.68 -8.82 -4.22
N SER A 39 -5.43 -8.42 -4.39
CA SER A 39 -4.98 -7.06 -4.08
C SER A 39 -5.26 -6.19 -5.31
N PRO A 40 -5.83 -4.99 -5.16
CA PRO A 40 -6.01 -4.10 -6.31
C PRO A 40 -4.63 -3.71 -6.86
N VAL A 41 -4.38 -4.11 -8.11
CA VAL A 41 -3.24 -3.69 -8.91
C VAL A 41 -3.54 -2.27 -9.40
N THR A 42 -2.82 -1.28 -8.87
CA THR A 42 -2.79 0.06 -9.43
C THR A 42 -2.03 0.00 -10.76
N ASN A 43 -2.75 0.20 -11.87
CA ASN A 43 -2.15 0.32 -13.20
C ASN A 43 -1.45 1.69 -13.34
N THR A 44 -0.19 1.80 -12.91
CA THR A 44 0.64 2.94 -13.31
C THR A 44 1.29 2.60 -14.64
N ARG A 45 0.83 3.25 -15.72
CA ARG A 45 1.43 3.17 -17.05
C ARG A 45 2.91 3.50 -16.98
N THR A 46 3.75 2.52 -17.28
CA THR A 46 5.16 2.74 -17.62
C THR A 46 5.21 3.43 -18.99
N SER A 47 5.05 4.75 -19.04
CA SER A 47 5.50 5.55 -20.17
C SER A 47 6.95 5.97 -19.90
N GLN A 48 7.83 5.36 -20.68
CA GLN A 48 9.24 5.66 -20.77
C GLN A 48 9.48 7.16 -20.92
N LEU A 49 10.05 7.80 -19.89
CA LEU A 49 10.91 8.97 -20.02
C LEU A 49 12.07 8.76 -19.04
N LYS A 50 13.28 8.64 -19.59
CA LYS A 50 14.51 8.69 -18.80
C LYS A 50 14.71 10.15 -18.38
N GLU A 51 14.69 10.45 -17.09
CA GLU A 51 15.39 11.61 -16.55
C GLU A 51 16.14 11.24 -15.26
N GLN A 52 17.40 11.67 -15.20
CA GLN A 52 18.31 11.45 -14.09
C GLN A 52 17.88 12.33 -12.90
N GLY A 53 17.56 11.71 -11.77
CA GLY A 53 17.34 12.42 -10.50
C GLY A 53 16.40 11.64 -9.60
N GLN A 54 16.97 10.94 -8.60
CA GLN A 54 16.32 10.21 -7.50
C GLN A 54 14.79 10.01 -7.66
N ASP A 55 14.39 8.82 -8.14
CA ASP A 55 13.02 8.34 -8.02
C ASP A 55 12.64 8.33 -6.53
N LYS A 56 12.11 9.46 -6.04
CA LYS A 56 11.26 9.47 -4.86
C LYS A 56 10.03 8.67 -5.26
N GLN A 57 10.08 7.37 -5.01
CA GLN A 57 8.85 6.58 -4.97
C GLN A 57 7.93 7.30 -3.98
N GLU A 58 6.81 7.83 -4.47
CA GLU A 58 5.75 8.37 -3.63
C GLU A 58 5.27 7.22 -2.74
N ILE A 59 5.75 7.19 -1.50
CA ILE A 59 5.39 6.15 -0.54
C ILE A 59 4.03 6.55 0.01
N PHE A 60 2.96 5.95 -0.53
CA PHE A 60 1.62 6.09 0.04
C PHE A 60 1.64 5.81 1.55
N PRO A 61 0.83 6.50 2.36
CA PRO A 61 0.87 6.38 3.80
C PRO A 61 0.60 4.95 4.25
N PHE A 62 1.61 4.33 4.86
CA PHE A 62 1.52 2.98 5.43
C PHE A 62 1.24 3.06 6.93
N PRO A 63 0.10 2.54 7.41
CA PRO A 63 -0.17 2.48 8.85
C PRO A 63 0.86 1.60 9.55
N LEU A 64 1.60 2.16 10.51
CA LEU A 64 2.57 1.44 11.34
C LEU A 64 2.02 1.13 12.74
N VAL A 65 1.16 1.99 13.28
CA VAL A 65 0.49 1.78 14.57
C VAL A 65 -1.01 2.04 14.40
N VAL A 66 -1.84 1.16 14.94
CA VAL A 66 -3.29 1.30 14.97
C VAL A 66 -3.81 0.88 16.34
N SER A 67 -4.47 1.78 17.05
CA SER A 67 -5.05 1.60 18.39
C SER A 67 -4.06 0.98 19.38
N GLY A 68 -2.86 1.56 19.47
CA GLY A 68 -1.81 1.09 20.38
C GLY A 68 -1.09 -0.20 19.94
N LYS A 69 -1.28 -0.68 18.70
CA LYS A 69 -0.68 -1.94 18.21
C LYS A 69 0.14 -1.72 16.94
N ILE A 70 1.34 -2.30 16.91
CA ILE A 70 2.25 -2.25 15.76
C ILE A 70 1.78 -3.19 14.63
N ASN A 71 1.72 -2.67 13.41
CA ASN A 71 1.46 -3.44 12.20
C ASN A 71 2.75 -4.02 11.62
N LYS A 72 3.14 -5.21 12.10
CA LYS A 72 4.36 -5.92 11.68
C LYS A 72 4.41 -6.23 10.18
N ARG A 73 3.25 -6.45 9.56
CA ARG A 73 3.14 -6.72 8.12
C ARG A 73 3.61 -5.50 7.32
N ASN A 74 3.15 -4.31 7.69
CA ASN A 74 3.50 -3.07 7.01
C ASN A 74 4.97 -2.69 7.23
N LEU A 75 5.51 -2.93 8.44
CA LEU A 75 6.95 -2.80 8.69
C LEU A 75 7.78 -3.67 7.73
N LYS A 76 7.36 -4.94 7.53
CA LYS A 76 8.04 -5.85 6.60
C LYS A 76 7.95 -5.39 5.15
N ILE A 77 6.81 -4.84 4.71
CA ILE A 77 6.65 -4.30 3.36
C ILE A 77 7.61 -3.12 3.11
N LEU A 78 7.81 -2.29 4.14
CA LEU A 78 8.69 -1.13 4.09
C LEU A 78 10.17 -1.44 4.40
N ASN A 79 10.51 -2.70 4.69
CA ASN A 79 11.83 -3.11 5.19
C ASN A 79 12.28 -2.31 6.43
N LEU A 80 11.34 -1.96 7.31
CA LEU A 80 11.58 -1.29 8.59
C LEU A 80 11.54 -2.30 9.74
N THR A 81 12.30 -2.02 10.80
CA THR A 81 12.32 -2.85 12.01
C THR A 81 11.43 -2.26 13.10
N GLU A 82 10.96 -3.09 14.03
CA GLU A 82 10.22 -2.62 15.21
C GLU A 82 11.10 -1.68 16.07
N ASP A 83 12.39 -1.98 16.20
CA ASP A 83 13.35 -1.11 16.91
C ASP A 83 13.46 0.30 16.28
N TRP A 84 13.46 0.40 14.95
CA TRP A 84 13.45 1.68 14.26
C TRP A 84 12.18 2.48 14.59
N LEU A 85 11.02 1.83 14.55
CA LEU A 85 9.74 2.46 14.85
C LEU A 85 9.72 2.98 16.30
N LEU A 86 10.14 2.16 17.27
CA LEU A 86 10.20 2.54 18.69
C LEU A 86 11.15 3.72 18.93
N LYS A 87 12.26 3.81 18.19
CA LYS A 87 13.18 4.96 18.26
C LYS A 87 12.52 6.24 17.75
N GLU A 88 11.82 6.18 16.62
CA GLU A 88 11.11 7.35 16.08
C GLU A 88 9.94 7.79 16.98
N ILE A 89 9.22 6.84 17.58
CA ILE A 89 8.18 7.10 18.59
C ILE A 89 8.75 7.86 19.78
N ARG A 90 9.89 7.40 20.34
CA ARG A 90 10.56 8.07 21.47
C ARG A 90 11.09 9.45 21.11
N LYS A 91 11.62 9.60 19.90
CA LYS A 91 12.09 10.90 19.38
C LYS A 91 10.95 11.90 19.24
N ALA A 92 9.73 11.43 18.98
CA ALA A 92 8.53 12.25 18.94
C ALA A 92 7.91 12.56 20.32
N GLY A 93 8.46 12.01 21.41
CA GLY A 93 8.05 12.31 22.79
C GLY A 93 7.17 11.26 23.47
N TYR A 94 6.89 10.13 22.80
CA TYR A 94 6.04 9.05 23.35
C TYR A 94 6.89 7.93 23.93
N GLN A 95 6.40 7.23 24.94
CA GLN A 95 7.18 6.18 25.61
C GLN A 95 7.05 4.83 24.90
N SER A 96 5.88 4.57 24.34
CA SER A 96 5.57 3.32 23.65
C SER A 96 4.54 3.51 22.55
N GLU A 97 4.38 2.48 21.72
CA GLU A 97 3.30 2.38 20.74
C GLU A 97 1.90 2.49 21.37
N LYS A 98 1.75 2.21 22.68
CA LYS A 98 0.46 2.23 23.38
C LYS A 98 -0.08 3.65 23.58
N ASP A 99 0.81 4.65 23.60
CA ASP A 99 0.45 6.05 23.75
C ASP A 99 -0.09 6.65 22.43
N ILE A 100 -0.08 5.85 21.36
CA ILE A 100 -0.40 6.27 20.00
C ILE A 100 -1.70 5.61 19.55
N TYR A 101 -2.70 6.45 19.22
CA TYR A 101 -3.92 5.98 18.60
C TYR A 101 -3.67 5.53 17.16
N TYR A 102 -2.90 6.30 16.39
CA TYR A 102 -2.58 5.97 15.01
C TYR A 102 -1.24 6.55 14.58
N ALA A 103 -0.49 5.82 13.74
CA ALA A 103 0.69 6.37 13.08
C ALA A 103 0.87 5.81 11.67
N ASN A 104 1.25 6.66 10.72
CA ASN A 104 1.59 6.26 9.35
C ASN A 104 3.00 6.73 8.96
N TYR A 105 3.61 5.95 8.06
CA TYR A 105 4.87 6.30 7.43
C TYR A 105 4.65 6.70 5.99
N GLU A 106 5.12 7.88 5.63
CA GLU A 106 4.98 8.49 4.30
C GLU A 106 6.20 9.35 4.02
N ASN A 107 6.75 9.23 2.79
CA ASN A 107 7.84 10.09 2.32
C ASN A 107 9.04 10.22 3.27
N GLY A 108 9.39 9.12 3.96
CA GLY A 108 10.53 9.08 4.88
C GLY A 108 10.24 9.59 6.30
N LYS A 109 8.98 9.92 6.61
CA LYS A 109 8.59 10.52 7.89
C LYS A 109 7.48 9.73 8.56
N LEU A 110 7.56 9.66 9.89
CA LEU A 110 6.52 9.12 10.75
C LEU A 110 5.57 10.25 11.16
N PHE A 111 4.27 10.07 10.92
CA PHE A 111 3.21 10.95 11.38
C PHE A 111 2.43 10.22 12.47
N ILE A 112 2.22 10.88 13.61
CA ILE A 112 1.61 10.29 14.81
C ILE A 112 0.35 11.08 15.16
N VAL A 113 -0.71 10.36 15.51
CA VAL A 113 -1.95 10.86 16.11
C VAL A 113 -2.02 10.32 17.53
N GLU A 114 -2.07 11.25 18.48
CA GLU A 114 -2.10 10.96 19.92
C GLU A 114 -3.37 10.23 20.33
N THR A 115 -3.24 9.35 21.32
CA THR A 115 -4.41 8.89 22.09
C THR A 115 -4.83 10.04 23.02
N CYS A 116 -6.07 10.51 22.87
CA CYS A 116 -6.67 11.35 23.91
C CYS A 116 -7.16 10.42 25.03
N ASP A 117 -6.63 10.60 26.24
CA ASP A 117 -7.26 10.04 27.42
C ASP A 117 -8.64 10.69 27.59
N ILE A 118 -9.69 9.86 27.53
CA ILE A 118 -11.10 10.25 27.73
C ILE A 118 -11.51 10.15 29.18
#